data_AF-A0A9E3V1G4-F1
#
_entry.id   AF-A0A9E3V1G4-F1
#
_cell.length_a   1.000
_cell.length_b   1.000
_cell.length_c   1.000
_cell.angle_alpha   90.00
_cell.angle_beta   90.00
_cell.angle_gamma   90.00
#
_symmetry.space_group_name_H-M   'P 1'
#
loop_
_entity.id
_entity.type
_entity.pdbx_description
1 polymer ?
#
loop_
_entity_poly.entity_id
_entity_poly.type
_entity_poly.pdbx_seq_one_letter_code
_entity_poly.pdbx_strand_id
1 'polypeptide(L)'
;MPEPRGLPRTPKRDAWTCAAIIATLSVPAIATLRTIRIPQQFVPLKPDPSPRSYTVSLSLFLVPIAVIAVWFLRHPDHHFERRAFWRTIGLLVPLGFALDIFFGTTFFTFPNDRATLGIMIPVVGGAVPIEEFLFYASGFLAVLLGYIWGNLYWLAAYKVPDYRIESRALDRIVQFHSPTLLVGVLLIAAGIIYKRFFSPTPGLLPGYYLFLVVLALTPSLLLFASARPFINWRALSFSFFVLLLVSLLWEATLASPYRWWGYRDEQMLGLYIYAWCRLPIEAVIVWFAVTYMTVIVYEVVKIFLAVERPSREALFGLGVR
;
A
#
# COMPACT_ATOMS: atom_id res chain seq x y z
N MET A 1 21.26 -31.79 10.71
CA MET A 1 20.39 -31.48 11.87
C MET A 1 18.95 -31.78 11.46
N PRO A 2 18.18 -32.56 12.24
CA PRO A 2 16.76 -32.72 11.95
C PRO A 2 16.05 -31.40 12.21
N GLU A 3 15.26 -30.91 11.25
CA GLU A 3 14.39 -29.74 11.47
C GLU A 3 13.55 -29.98 12.73
N PRO A 4 13.43 -29.00 13.64
CA PRO A 4 12.50 -29.13 14.74
C PRO A 4 11.10 -29.32 14.15
N ARG A 5 10.39 -30.35 14.59
CA ARG A 5 9.00 -30.65 14.19
C ARG A 5 8.08 -29.53 14.66
N GLY A 6 8.12 -28.41 13.94
CA GLY A 6 7.16 -27.34 14.04
C GLY A 6 5.84 -27.81 13.45
N LEU A 7 4.74 -27.28 13.99
CA LEU A 7 3.41 -27.44 13.42
C LEU A 7 3.42 -27.17 11.89
N PRO A 8 2.62 -27.89 11.09
CA PRO A 8 2.63 -27.73 9.63
C PRO A 8 2.34 -26.27 9.24
N ARG A 9 3.25 -25.68 8.47
CA ARG A 9 3.18 -24.29 8.04
C ARG A 9 2.09 -24.16 6.97
N THR A 10 1.19 -23.19 7.11
CA THR A 10 0.16 -22.91 6.11
C THR A 10 0.06 -21.40 5.88
N PRO A 11 -0.30 -20.95 4.65
CA PRO A 11 -0.50 -19.53 4.37
C PRO A 11 -1.48 -18.85 5.35
N LYS A 12 -2.49 -19.61 5.80
CA LYS A 12 -3.46 -19.15 6.81
C LYS A 12 -2.79 -18.85 8.16
N ARG A 13 -1.92 -19.74 8.64
CA ARG A 13 -1.21 -19.56 9.92
C ARG A 13 -0.24 -18.39 9.84
N ASP A 14 0.52 -18.30 8.74
CA ASP A 14 1.46 -17.20 8.55
C ASP A 14 0.73 -15.84 8.54
N ALA A 15 -0.37 -15.72 7.79
CA ALA A 15 -1.19 -14.50 7.80
C ALA A 15 -1.71 -14.12 9.20
N TRP A 16 -2.11 -15.10 10.03
CA TRP A 16 -2.52 -14.86 11.42
C TRP A 16 -1.36 -14.41 12.30
N THR A 17 -0.15 -14.97 12.11
CA THR A 17 1.05 -14.49 12.80
C THR A 17 1.35 -13.03 12.45
N CYS A 18 1.22 -12.65 11.17
CA CYS A 18 1.36 -11.26 10.74
C CYS A 18 0.38 -10.34 11.46
N ALA A 19 -0.90 -10.73 11.51
CA ALA A 19 -1.94 -9.98 12.22
C ALA A 19 -1.65 -9.85 13.73
N ALA A 20 -1.18 -10.92 14.36
CA ALA A 20 -0.82 -10.92 15.79
C ALA A 20 0.35 -9.96 16.09
N ILE A 21 1.38 -9.92 15.24
CA ILE A 21 2.51 -8.99 15.38
C ILE A 21 2.03 -7.55 15.26
N ILE A 22 1.20 -7.25 14.26
CA ILE A 22 0.61 -5.91 14.09
C ILE A 22 -0.15 -5.52 15.36
N ALA A 23 -1.04 -6.39 15.85
CA ALA A 23 -1.81 -6.13 17.08
C ALA A 23 -0.91 -5.88 18.30
N THR A 24 0.18 -6.64 18.44
CA THR A 24 1.13 -6.51 19.55
C THR A 24 1.80 -5.13 19.60
N LEU A 25 2.01 -4.50 18.44
CA LEU A 25 2.56 -3.15 18.36
C LEU A 25 1.47 -2.07 18.41
N SER A 26 0.33 -2.29 17.74
CA SER A 26 -0.74 -1.30 17.65
C SER A 26 -1.43 -1.05 18.99
N VAL A 27 -1.66 -2.07 19.81
CA VAL A 27 -2.34 -1.91 21.11
C VAL A 27 -1.59 -0.98 22.07
N PRO A 28 -0.29 -1.22 22.40
CA PRO A 28 0.45 -0.30 23.26
C PRO A 28 0.67 1.07 22.60
N ALA A 29 0.82 1.14 21.28
CA ALA A 29 0.91 2.42 20.57
C ALA A 29 -0.38 3.23 20.74
N ILE A 30 -1.56 2.63 20.54
CA ILE A 30 -2.86 3.29 20.74
C ILE A 30 -3.01 3.73 22.20
N ALA A 31 -2.67 2.87 23.17
CA ALA A 31 -2.74 3.20 24.59
C ALA A 31 -1.86 4.42 24.92
N THR A 32 -0.64 4.45 24.39
CA THR A 32 0.31 5.56 24.58
C THR A 32 -0.21 6.83 23.90
N LEU A 33 -0.67 6.76 22.65
CA LEU A 33 -1.17 7.90 21.89
C LEU A 33 -2.41 8.52 22.56
N ARG A 34 -3.25 7.73 23.22
CA ARG A 34 -4.41 8.23 23.99
C ARG A 34 -4.03 9.07 25.22
N THR A 35 -2.78 8.98 25.69
CA THR A 35 -2.32 9.83 26.81
C THR A 35 -1.99 11.27 26.38
N ILE A 36 -1.85 11.50 25.07
CA ILE A 36 -1.45 12.80 24.52
C ILE A 36 -2.65 13.74 24.49
N ARG A 37 -2.63 14.75 25.36
CA ARG A 37 -3.72 15.74 25.48
C ARG A 37 -3.55 16.96 24.58
N ILE A 38 -2.30 17.31 24.27
CA ILE A 38 -1.95 18.48 23.46
C ILE A 38 -1.30 17.95 22.17
N PRO A 39 -1.85 18.25 20.98
CA PRO A 39 -1.22 17.85 19.73
C PRO A 39 0.15 18.48 19.54
N GLN A 40 1.05 17.76 18.87
CA GLN A 40 2.29 18.35 18.39
C GLN A 40 1.98 19.50 17.43
N GLN A 41 2.68 20.63 17.56
CA GLN A 41 2.45 21.81 16.74
C GLN A 41 3.21 21.74 15.41
N PHE A 42 2.63 22.36 14.38
CA PHE A 42 3.29 22.53 13.09
C PHE A 42 4.45 23.53 13.16
N VAL A 43 5.47 23.32 12.35
CA VAL A 43 6.57 24.28 12.17
C VAL A 43 6.09 25.48 11.36
N PRO A 44 6.30 26.75 11.79
CA PRO A 44 5.93 27.94 11.02
C PRO A 44 6.53 27.97 9.61
N LEU A 45 5.75 28.36 8.58
CA LEU A 45 6.19 28.36 7.18
C LEU A 45 7.12 29.55 6.81
N LYS A 46 7.19 30.58 7.64
CA LYS A 46 8.05 31.75 7.39
C LYS A 46 9.27 31.71 8.32
N PRO A 47 10.50 31.95 7.82
CA PRO A 47 10.84 32.42 6.48
C PRO A 47 10.87 31.35 5.37
N ASP A 48 11.15 30.09 5.71
CA ASP A 48 11.01 28.87 4.89
C ASP A 48 11.67 27.75 5.72
N PRO A 49 10.90 26.89 6.41
CA PRO A 49 11.49 25.97 7.38
C PRO A 49 12.19 24.77 6.74
N SER A 50 11.94 24.49 5.45
CA SER A 50 12.35 23.22 4.85
C SER A 50 12.44 23.29 3.30
N PRO A 51 13.32 24.15 2.75
CA PRO A 51 13.43 24.34 1.31
C PRO A 51 13.76 23.02 0.59
N ARG A 52 12.99 22.67 -0.44
CA ARG A 52 13.14 21.45 -1.28
C ARG A 52 13.14 20.13 -0.51
N SER A 53 12.77 20.15 0.77
CA SER A 53 12.87 18.98 1.63
C SER A 53 11.94 17.86 1.19
N TYR A 54 10.76 18.15 0.65
CA TYR A 54 9.90 17.13 0.05
C TYR A 54 10.63 16.47 -1.13
N THR A 55 11.15 17.25 -2.07
CA THR A 55 11.92 16.71 -3.20
C THR A 55 13.08 15.81 -2.75
N VAL A 56 13.90 16.28 -1.81
CA VAL A 56 15.06 15.52 -1.32
C VAL A 56 14.62 14.27 -0.55
N SER A 57 13.52 14.35 0.19
CA SER A 57 13.01 13.23 0.99
C SER A 57 12.57 12.03 0.14
N LEU A 58 12.22 12.23 -1.14
CA LEU A 58 11.95 11.13 -2.07
C LEU A 58 13.14 10.17 -2.21
N SER A 59 14.37 10.61 -1.87
CA SER A 59 15.54 9.74 -1.78
C SER A 59 15.38 8.57 -0.79
N LEU A 60 14.54 8.72 0.25
CA LEU A 60 14.18 7.64 1.18
C LEU A 60 13.50 6.46 0.49
N PHE A 61 12.86 6.70 -0.67
CA PHE A 61 12.30 5.67 -1.53
C PHE A 61 13.25 5.34 -2.68
N LEU A 62 13.71 6.35 -3.41
CA LEU A 62 14.45 6.19 -4.66
C LEU A 62 15.79 5.47 -4.48
N VAL A 63 16.54 5.74 -3.39
CA VAL A 63 17.83 5.09 -3.15
C VAL A 63 17.65 3.59 -2.86
N PRO A 64 16.79 3.15 -1.91
CA PRO A 64 16.50 1.72 -1.74
C PRO A 64 15.98 1.05 -3.01
N ILE A 65 15.08 1.71 -3.75
CA ILE A 65 14.56 1.23 -5.03
C ILE A 65 15.71 0.98 -6.01
N ALA A 66 16.61 1.94 -6.18
CA ALA A 66 17.73 1.82 -7.11
C ALA A 66 18.66 0.65 -6.73
N VAL A 67 18.99 0.52 -5.44
CA VAL A 67 19.85 -0.57 -4.94
C VAL A 67 19.21 -1.94 -5.20
N ILE A 68 17.94 -2.12 -4.84
CA ILE A 68 17.23 -3.39 -5.04
C ILE A 68 16.99 -3.66 -6.53
N ALA A 69 16.67 -2.65 -7.33
CA ALA A 69 16.49 -2.79 -8.77
C ALA A 69 17.80 -3.22 -9.45
N VAL A 70 18.94 -2.62 -9.09
CA VAL A 70 20.26 -3.03 -9.60
C VAL A 70 20.56 -4.48 -9.22
N TRP A 71 20.30 -4.87 -7.96
CA TRP A 71 20.39 -6.27 -7.55
C TRP A 71 19.49 -7.16 -8.42
N PHE A 72 18.21 -6.80 -8.59
CA PHE A 72 17.22 -7.60 -9.32
C PHE A 72 17.55 -7.77 -10.80
N LEU A 73 18.10 -6.73 -11.44
CA LEU A 73 18.50 -6.76 -12.85
C LEU A 73 19.78 -7.58 -13.07
N ARG A 74 20.68 -7.63 -12.08
CA ARG A 74 21.94 -8.40 -12.16
C ARG A 74 21.77 -9.91 -11.98
N HIS A 75 20.60 -10.39 -11.54
CA HIS A 75 20.33 -11.82 -11.37
C HIS A 75 19.51 -12.34 -12.57
N PRO A 76 20.15 -12.97 -13.58
CA PRO A 76 19.50 -13.39 -14.83
C PRO A 76 18.41 -14.45 -14.62
N ASP A 77 18.53 -15.27 -13.56
CA ASP A 77 17.60 -16.37 -13.26
C ASP A 77 16.18 -15.89 -12.89
N HIS A 78 16.01 -14.59 -12.62
CA HIS A 78 14.72 -14.00 -12.23
C HIS A 78 13.91 -13.43 -13.40
N HIS A 79 14.11 -13.93 -14.63
CA HIS A 79 13.41 -13.44 -15.81
C HIS A 79 11.88 -13.55 -15.69
N PHE A 80 11.36 -14.59 -15.03
CA PHE A 80 9.92 -14.75 -14.80
C PHE A 80 9.37 -13.64 -13.89
N GLU A 81 9.96 -13.44 -12.73
CA GLU A 81 9.59 -12.39 -11.78
C GLU A 81 9.73 -10.99 -12.40
N ARG A 82 10.76 -10.78 -13.23
CA ARG A 82 10.99 -9.49 -13.90
C ARG A 82 9.91 -9.14 -14.91
N ARG A 83 9.41 -10.13 -15.67
CA ARG A 83 8.27 -9.93 -16.57
C ARG A 83 6.99 -9.59 -15.80
N ALA A 84 6.75 -10.26 -14.68
CA ALA A 84 5.61 -9.93 -13.83
C ALA A 84 5.73 -8.54 -13.23
N PHE A 85 6.92 -8.18 -12.72
CA PHE A 85 7.23 -6.88 -12.16
C PHE A 85 6.87 -5.74 -13.12
N TRP A 86 7.39 -5.77 -14.35
CA TRP A 86 7.13 -4.69 -15.31
C TRP A 86 5.66 -4.57 -15.71
N ARG A 87 4.94 -5.70 -15.80
CA ARG A 87 3.49 -5.68 -16.06
C ARG A 87 2.70 -5.10 -14.89
N THR A 88 3.08 -5.45 -13.66
CA THR A 88 2.45 -4.90 -12.46
C THR A 88 2.69 -3.40 -12.33
N ILE A 89 3.93 -2.94 -12.53
CA ILE A 89 4.25 -1.50 -12.51
C ILE A 89 3.53 -0.76 -13.64
N GLY A 90 3.50 -1.32 -14.85
CA GLY A 90 2.77 -0.77 -15.99
C GLY A 90 1.25 -0.66 -15.76
N LEU A 91 0.69 -1.43 -14.82
CA LEU A 91 -0.72 -1.32 -14.42
C LEU A 91 -0.92 -0.32 -13.27
N LEU A 92 -0.09 -0.41 -12.23
CA LEU A 92 -0.31 0.32 -10.97
C LEU A 92 0.11 1.79 -11.06
N VAL A 93 1.22 2.11 -11.74
CA VAL A 93 1.70 3.50 -11.83
C VAL A 93 0.72 4.42 -12.56
N PRO A 94 0.18 4.05 -13.74
CA PRO A 94 -0.84 4.86 -14.40
C PRO A 94 -2.10 5.02 -13.55
N LEU A 95 -2.50 3.98 -12.82
CA LEU A 95 -3.62 4.08 -11.88
C LEU A 95 -3.30 5.10 -10.78
N GLY A 96 -2.12 5.04 -10.17
CA GLY A 96 -1.65 6.04 -9.21
C GLY A 96 -1.71 7.47 -9.75
N PHE A 97 -1.23 7.69 -10.96
CA PHE A 97 -1.27 9.02 -11.60
C PHE A 97 -2.70 9.50 -11.85
N ALA A 98 -3.59 8.59 -12.28
CA ALA A 98 -5.00 8.92 -12.42
C ALA A 98 -5.61 9.36 -11.09
N LEU A 99 -5.22 8.74 -9.97
CA LEU A 99 -5.70 9.14 -8.65
C LEU A 99 -5.32 10.59 -8.31
N ASP A 100 -4.08 11.00 -8.56
CA ASP A 100 -3.67 12.39 -8.33
C ASP A 100 -4.39 13.37 -9.26
N ILE A 101 -4.55 12.99 -10.53
CA ILE A 101 -5.24 13.81 -11.52
C ILE A 101 -6.70 14.06 -11.14
N PHE A 102 -7.41 13.06 -10.60
CA PHE A 102 -8.82 13.18 -10.28
C PHE A 102 -9.09 13.60 -8.83
N PHE A 103 -8.24 13.19 -7.89
CA PHE A 103 -8.52 13.30 -6.45
C PHE A 103 -7.43 13.99 -5.62
N GLY A 104 -6.26 14.31 -6.19
CA GLY A 104 -5.14 14.88 -5.43
C GLY A 104 -5.52 16.14 -4.63
N THR A 105 -6.17 17.12 -5.27
CA THR A 105 -6.64 18.34 -4.61
C THR A 105 -7.95 18.17 -3.84
N THR A 106 -8.68 17.08 -4.11
CA THR A 106 -9.90 16.71 -3.38
C THR A 106 -9.52 16.24 -1.98
N PHE A 107 -8.48 15.41 -1.84
CA PHE A 107 -8.09 14.85 -0.55
C PHE A 107 -6.99 15.65 0.16
N PHE A 108 -6.10 16.29 -0.61
CA PHE A 108 -4.91 16.92 -0.08
C PHE A 108 -4.84 18.42 -0.33
N THR A 109 -3.95 19.06 0.43
CA THR A 109 -3.56 20.46 0.34
C THR A 109 -2.03 20.53 0.33
N PHE A 110 -1.47 21.57 -0.28
CA PHE A 110 -0.01 21.72 -0.41
C PHE A 110 0.41 23.10 0.11
N PRO A 111 0.45 23.30 1.44
CA PRO A 111 0.63 24.63 2.02
C PRO A 111 2.09 25.11 2.00
N ASN A 112 3.07 24.21 1.89
CA ASN A 112 4.49 24.53 1.82
C ASN A 112 5.03 24.29 0.40
N ASP A 113 4.73 25.22 -0.51
CA ASP A 113 5.16 25.20 -1.90
C ASP A 113 6.69 25.12 -2.05
N ARG A 114 7.43 25.80 -1.16
CA ARG A 114 8.90 25.81 -1.15
C ARG A 114 9.54 24.48 -0.75
N ALA A 115 8.77 23.54 -0.21
CA ALA A 115 9.28 22.19 0.06
C ALA A 115 9.52 21.38 -1.24
N THR A 116 8.96 21.83 -2.36
CA THR A 116 8.96 21.13 -3.65
C THR A 116 9.94 21.77 -4.65
N LEU A 117 10.04 21.21 -5.85
CA LEU A 117 10.72 21.82 -7.01
C LEU A 117 9.99 23.04 -7.57
N GLY A 118 8.74 23.28 -7.15
CA GLY A 118 7.89 24.34 -7.69
C GLY A 118 7.28 24.00 -9.05
N ILE A 119 7.41 22.75 -9.51
CA ILE A 119 6.77 22.26 -10.74
C ILE A 119 5.40 21.69 -10.37
N MET A 120 4.35 22.40 -10.77
CA MET A 120 2.97 22.03 -10.48
C MET A 120 2.32 21.41 -11.72
N ILE A 121 1.70 20.25 -11.55
CA ILE A 121 0.95 19.55 -12.59
C ILE A 121 -0.52 19.91 -12.45
N PRO A 122 -1.19 20.38 -13.51
CA PRO A 122 -2.61 20.70 -13.47
C PRO A 122 -3.45 19.42 -13.31
N VAL A 123 -4.41 19.46 -12.40
CA VAL A 123 -5.33 18.36 -12.09
C VAL A 123 -6.75 18.87 -11.94
N VAL A 124 -7.72 17.97 -11.76
CA VAL A 124 -9.10 18.38 -11.48
C VAL A 124 -9.14 19.17 -10.17
N GLY A 125 -9.71 20.39 -10.21
CA GLY A 125 -9.87 21.23 -9.02
C GLY A 125 -8.62 21.96 -8.54
N GLY A 126 -7.48 21.91 -9.26
CA GLY A 126 -6.30 22.70 -8.91
C GLY A 126 -5.01 22.18 -9.55
N ALA A 127 -3.92 22.18 -8.78
CA ALA A 127 -2.64 21.64 -9.20
C ALA A 127 -1.96 20.92 -8.03
N VAL A 128 -1.17 19.90 -8.35
CA VAL A 128 -0.36 19.15 -7.37
C VAL A 128 1.12 19.18 -7.75
N PRO A 129 2.05 19.14 -6.80
CA PRO A 129 3.48 19.07 -7.11
C PRO A 129 3.83 17.82 -7.91
N ILE A 130 4.85 17.91 -8.78
CA ILE A 130 5.37 16.76 -9.52
C ILE A 130 5.85 15.62 -8.60
N GLU A 131 6.27 15.97 -7.38
CA GLU A 131 6.67 15.04 -6.35
C GLU A 131 5.58 14.03 -6.01
N GLU A 132 4.29 14.37 -6.10
CA GLU A 132 3.19 13.42 -5.86
C GLU A 132 3.24 12.26 -6.87
N PHE A 133 3.44 12.56 -8.16
CA PHE A 133 3.57 11.54 -9.19
C PHE A 133 4.82 10.68 -8.96
N LEU A 134 5.95 11.30 -8.61
CA LEU A 134 7.17 10.55 -8.25
C LEU A 134 6.95 9.69 -7.01
N PHE A 135 6.18 10.17 -6.04
CA PHE A 135 5.80 9.45 -4.84
C PHE A 135 4.93 8.24 -5.15
N TYR A 136 3.86 8.36 -5.94
CA TYR A 136 3.04 7.20 -6.33
C TYR A 136 3.84 6.16 -7.09
N ALA A 137 4.67 6.58 -8.04
CA ALA A 137 5.52 5.67 -8.79
C ALA A 137 6.53 4.95 -7.87
N SER A 138 7.23 5.71 -7.03
CA SER A 138 8.22 5.15 -6.11
C SER A 138 7.59 4.31 -5.00
N GLY A 139 6.39 4.64 -4.52
CA GLY A 139 5.64 3.84 -3.56
C GLY A 139 5.35 2.42 -4.08
N PHE A 140 4.80 2.30 -5.30
CA PHE A 140 4.58 0.99 -5.92
C PHE A 140 5.88 0.23 -6.16
N LEU A 141 6.93 0.92 -6.63
CA LEU A 141 8.25 0.32 -6.84
C LEU A 141 8.87 -0.19 -5.53
N ALA A 142 8.80 0.60 -4.45
CA ALA A 142 9.34 0.24 -3.14
C ALA A 142 8.63 -0.97 -2.55
N VAL A 143 7.30 -0.97 -2.56
CA VAL A 143 6.49 -2.12 -2.14
C VAL A 143 6.89 -3.37 -2.92
N LEU A 144 6.90 -3.26 -4.24
CA LEU A 144 7.04 -4.43 -5.10
C LEU A 144 8.47 -4.99 -5.09
N LEU A 145 9.49 -4.13 -5.17
CA LEU A 145 10.88 -4.55 -5.07
C LEU A 145 11.22 -5.07 -3.68
N GLY A 146 10.70 -4.45 -2.61
CA GLY A 146 10.84 -4.95 -1.24
C GLY A 146 10.25 -6.35 -1.10
N TYR A 147 9.04 -6.57 -1.63
CA TYR A 147 8.40 -7.88 -1.62
C TYR A 147 9.16 -8.90 -2.45
N ILE A 148 9.62 -8.55 -3.66
CA ILE A 148 10.39 -9.45 -4.54
C ILE A 148 11.71 -9.83 -3.89
N TRP A 149 12.45 -8.86 -3.37
CA TRP A 149 13.72 -9.11 -2.68
C TRP A 149 13.51 -9.99 -1.44
N GLY A 150 12.48 -9.69 -0.65
CA GLY A 150 12.05 -10.53 0.46
C GLY A 150 11.74 -11.96 -0.01
N ASN A 151 10.94 -12.11 -1.06
CA ASN A 151 10.48 -13.40 -1.54
C ASN A 151 11.56 -14.25 -2.22
N LEU A 152 12.53 -13.63 -2.89
CA LEU A 152 13.56 -14.32 -3.66
C LEU A 152 14.86 -14.54 -2.90
N TYR A 153 15.19 -13.67 -1.95
CA TYR A 153 16.47 -13.69 -1.25
C TYR A 153 16.29 -13.88 0.25
N TRP A 154 15.71 -12.90 0.94
CA TRP A 154 15.71 -12.87 2.41
C TRP A 154 14.87 -13.97 3.05
N LEU A 155 13.69 -14.23 2.46
CA LEU A 155 12.66 -15.14 2.96
C LEU A 155 12.31 -16.19 1.91
N ALA A 156 13.30 -16.57 1.09
CA ALA A 156 13.17 -17.53 0.00
C ALA A 156 12.71 -18.91 0.45
N ALA A 157 13.04 -19.31 1.68
CA ALA A 157 12.61 -20.57 2.30
C ALA A 157 11.08 -20.72 2.44
N TYR A 158 10.33 -19.62 2.21
CA TYR A 158 8.87 -19.57 2.32
C TYR A 158 8.17 -19.30 0.99
N LYS A 159 8.92 -19.31 -0.12
CA LYS A 159 8.36 -19.24 -1.48
C LYS A 159 7.59 -20.53 -1.78
N VAL A 160 6.56 -20.43 -2.62
CA VAL A 160 5.88 -21.61 -3.18
C VAL A 160 6.88 -22.44 -4.01
N PRO A 161 7.13 -23.72 -3.67
CA PRO A 161 8.14 -24.54 -4.35
C PRO A 161 7.87 -24.69 -5.85
N ASP A 162 6.66 -25.07 -6.23
CA ASP A 162 6.29 -25.39 -7.61
C ASP A 162 5.27 -24.42 -8.20
N TYR A 163 5.64 -23.14 -8.27
CA TYR A 163 4.74 -22.05 -8.68
C TYR A 163 3.95 -22.34 -9.96
N ARG A 164 4.60 -22.90 -10.99
CA ARG A 164 3.96 -23.19 -12.28
C ARG A 164 2.92 -24.30 -12.19
N ILE A 165 3.23 -25.37 -11.45
CA ILE A 165 2.32 -26.51 -11.29
C ILE A 165 1.08 -26.05 -10.53
N GLU A 166 1.28 -25.39 -9.40
CA GLU A 166 0.20 -24.83 -8.58
C GLU A 166 -0.66 -23.83 -9.37
N SER A 167 -0.04 -22.97 -10.19
CA SER A 167 -0.80 -22.00 -11.01
C SER A 167 -1.66 -22.67 -12.07
N ARG A 168 -1.18 -23.74 -12.72
CA ARG A 168 -1.90 -24.47 -13.77
C ARG A 168 -3.05 -25.32 -13.22
N ALA A 169 -2.98 -25.68 -11.94
CA ALA A 169 -4.05 -26.36 -11.22
C ALA A 169 -5.27 -25.47 -10.96
N LEU A 170 -5.16 -24.14 -11.16
CA LEU A 170 -6.32 -23.25 -11.06
C LEU A 170 -7.23 -23.39 -12.29
N ASP A 171 -8.52 -23.56 -12.02
CA ASP A 171 -9.56 -23.55 -13.06
C ASP A 171 -9.75 -22.14 -13.64
N ARG A 172 -9.70 -21.11 -12.78
CA ARG A 172 -9.85 -19.70 -13.15
C ARG A 172 -9.17 -18.77 -12.15
N ILE A 173 -8.70 -17.64 -12.63
CA ILE A 173 -8.03 -16.60 -11.83
C ILE A 173 -9.04 -15.70 -11.11
N VAL A 174 -10.17 -15.35 -11.73
CA VAL A 174 -11.19 -14.53 -11.08
C VAL A 174 -12.04 -15.42 -10.19
N GLN A 175 -11.89 -15.25 -8.88
CA GLN A 175 -12.60 -16.03 -7.86
C GLN A 175 -13.20 -15.08 -6.83
N PHE A 176 -14.52 -14.94 -6.89
CA PHE A 176 -15.26 -14.06 -6.00
C PHE A 176 -15.16 -14.52 -4.54
N HIS A 177 -14.68 -13.63 -3.67
CA HIS A 177 -14.49 -13.91 -2.25
C HIS A 177 -15.53 -13.16 -1.39
N SER A 178 -16.71 -13.77 -1.20
CA SER A 178 -17.82 -13.18 -0.45
C SER A 178 -17.49 -12.66 0.96
N PRO A 179 -16.62 -13.32 1.75
CA PRO A 179 -16.22 -12.77 3.06
C PRO A 179 -15.54 -11.39 2.95
N THR A 180 -14.76 -11.17 1.88
CA THR A 180 -14.15 -9.87 1.61
C THR A 180 -15.19 -8.82 1.26
N LEU A 181 -16.24 -9.17 0.51
CA LEU A 181 -17.36 -8.25 0.25
C LEU A 181 -18.00 -7.82 1.57
N LEU A 182 -18.33 -8.77 2.44
CA LEU A 182 -18.97 -8.49 3.72
C LEU A 182 -18.11 -7.54 4.55
N VAL A 183 -16.81 -7.81 4.68
CA VAL A 183 -15.87 -6.93 5.39
C VAL A 183 -15.83 -5.54 4.76
N GLY A 184 -15.75 -5.45 3.43
CA GLY A 184 -15.75 -4.17 2.71
C GLY A 184 -17.01 -3.34 2.96
N VAL A 185 -18.19 -3.96 2.85
CA VAL A 185 -19.48 -3.31 3.12
C VAL A 185 -19.56 -2.83 4.57
N LEU A 186 -19.13 -3.66 5.53
CA LEU A 186 -19.10 -3.28 6.95
C LEU A 186 -18.15 -2.11 7.21
N LEU A 187 -16.96 -2.10 6.59
CA LEU A 187 -16.00 -1.00 6.74
C LEU A 187 -16.51 0.31 6.13
N ILE A 188 -17.16 0.25 4.96
CA ILE A 188 -17.80 1.40 4.32
C ILE A 188 -18.92 1.94 5.20
N ALA A 189 -19.85 1.08 5.62
CA ALA A 189 -20.99 1.47 6.45
C ALA A 189 -20.51 2.07 7.78
N ALA A 190 -19.56 1.41 8.45
CA ALA A 190 -18.96 1.92 9.69
C ALA A 190 -18.30 3.29 9.50
N GLY A 191 -17.54 3.47 8.41
CA GLY A 191 -16.90 4.75 8.11
C GLY A 191 -17.90 5.89 7.88
N ILE A 192 -18.97 5.62 7.12
CA ILE A 192 -20.04 6.61 6.86
C ILE A 192 -20.79 6.95 8.15
N ILE A 193 -21.19 5.93 8.92
CA ILE A 193 -21.88 6.13 10.21
C ILE A 193 -20.98 6.94 11.15
N TYR A 194 -19.70 6.58 11.26
CA TYR A 194 -18.76 7.30 12.10
C TYR A 194 -18.62 8.76 11.66
N LYS A 195 -18.37 9.02 10.37
CA LYS A 195 -18.22 10.37 9.82
C LYS A 195 -19.47 11.23 10.05
N ARG A 196 -20.66 10.63 9.97
CA ARG A 196 -21.92 11.35 10.10
C ARG A 196 -22.31 11.66 11.55
N PHE A 197 -22.08 10.74 12.48
CA PHE A 197 -22.63 10.83 13.83
C PHE A 197 -21.58 11.07 14.93
N PHE A 198 -20.31 10.75 14.70
CA PHE A 198 -19.28 10.74 15.74
C PHE A 198 -18.03 11.58 15.41
N SER A 199 -17.78 11.90 14.14
CA SER A 199 -16.62 12.71 13.72
C SER A 199 -16.70 14.14 14.27
N PRO A 200 -15.56 14.72 14.72
CA PRO A 200 -15.46 16.14 15.08
C PRO A 200 -15.74 17.09 13.91
N THR A 201 -15.59 16.61 12.68
CA THR A 201 -16.01 17.28 11.44
C THR A 201 -17.10 16.45 10.78
N PRO A 202 -18.37 16.58 11.19
CA PRO A 202 -19.46 15.82 10.59
C PRO A 202 -19.57 16.11 9.10
N GLY A 203 -19.78 15.06 8.30
CA GLY A 203 -19.93 15.17 6.85
C GLY A 203 -20.73 14.01 6.28
N LEU A 204 -21.08 14.12 5.00
CA LEU A 204 -21.85 13.07 4.32
C LEU A 204 -21.01 11.81 4.09
N LEU A 205 -19.79 11.95 3.58
CA LEU A 205 -18.93 10.82 3.21
C LEU A 205 -17.45 11.14 3.53
N PRO A 206 -16.71 10.22 4.17
CA PRO A 206 -15.27 10.35 4.32
C PRO A 206 -14.58 9.86 3.03
N GLY A 207 -14.48 10.75 2.02
CA GLY A 207 -14.09 10.38 0.67
C GLY A 207 -12.74 9.66 0.56
N TYR A 208 -11.71 10.11 1.28
CA TYR A 208 -10.39 9.48 1.24
C TYR A 208 -10.40 8.09 1.88
N TYR A 209 -11.07 7.94 3.03
CA TYR A 209 -11.25 6.63 3.66
C TYR A 209 -11.97 5.65 2.75
N LEU A 210 -13.09 6.07 2.13
CA LEU A 210 -13.85 5.22 1.21
C LEU A 210 -13.01 4.83 -0.01
N PHE A 211 -12.23 5.78 -0.52
CA PHE A 211 -11.28 5.53 -1.59
C PHE A 211 -10.29 4.41 -1.22
N LEU A 212 -9.64 4.50 -0.05
CA LEU A 212 -8.71 3.47 0.42
C LEU A 212 -9.38 2.10 0.59
N VAL A 213 -10.59 2.07 1.16
CA VAL A 213 -11.34 0.81 1.33
C VAL A 213 -11.68 0.20 -0.02
N VAL A 214 -12.21 0.96 -0.98
CA VAL A 214 -12.56 0.47 -2.31
C VAL A 214 -11.34 0.00 -3.09
N LEU A 215 -10.23 0.76 -3.01
CA LEU A 215 -8.96 0.43 -3.64
C LEU A 215 -8.41 -0.92 -3.16
N ALA A 216 -8.45 -1.17 -1.85
CA ALA A 216 -8.04 -2.46 -1.29
C ALA A 216 -9.07 -3.56 -1.56
N LEU A 217 -10.37 -3.23 -1.49
CA LEU A 217 -11.47 -4.18 -1.61
C LEU A 217 -11.55 -4.80 -3.01
N THR A 218 -11.40 -3.99 -4.05
CA THR A 218 -11.61 -4.42 -5.45
C THR A 218 -10.73 -5.61 -5.85
N PRO A 219 -9.39 -5.55 -5.74
CA PRO A 219 -8.54 -6.70 -6.04
C PRO A 219 -8.73 -7.83 -5.02
N SER A 220 -9.03 -7.51 -3.76
CA SER A 220 -9.25 -8.52 -2.74
C SER A 220 -10.51 -9.35 -3.00
N LEU A 221 -11.57 -8.72 -3.51
CA LEU A 221 -12.84 -9.37 -3.78
C LEU A 221 -12.73 -10.35 -4.96
N LEU A 222 -11.98 -9.96 -5.99
CA LEU A 222 -11.94 -10.67 -7.26
C LEU A 222 -10.76 -11.65 -7.37
N LEU A 223 -9.66 -11.37 -6.69
CA LEU A 223 -8.37 -12.02 -6.94
C LEU A 223 -7.73 -12.64 -5.71
N PHE A 224 -8.16 -12.29 -4.49
CA PHE A 224 -7.52 -12.79 -3.27
C PHE A 224 -7.58 -14.30 -3.13
N ALA A 225 -8.72 -14.92 -3.45
CA ALA A 225 -8.86 -16.38 -3.38
C ALA A 225 -7.80 -17.11 -4.22
N SER A 226 -7.49 -16.57 -5.41
CA SER A 226 -6.48 -17.11 -6.32
C SER A 226 -5.06 -16.74 -5.91
N ALA A 227 -4.84 -15.52 -5.40
CA ALA A 227 -3.52 -15.02 -5.04
C ALA A 227 -3.01 -15.59 -3.71
N ARG A 228 -3.90 -15.78 -2.73
CA ARG A 228 -3.58 -16.14 -1.34
C ARG A 228 -2.61 -17.32 -1.17
N PRO A 229 -2.71 -18.43 -1.92
CA PRO A 229 -1.77 -19.55 -1.81
C PRO A 229 -0.35 -19.19 -2.28
N PHE A 230 -0.23 -18.19 -3.15
CA PHE A 230 1.02 -17.78 -3.79
C PHE A 230 1.75 -16.65 -3.06
N ILE A 231 1.07 -15.98 -2.13
CA ILE A 231 1.65 -14.89 -1.34
C ILE A 231 2.63 -15.46 -0.32
N ASN A 232 3.88 -15.01 -0.37
CA ASN A 232 4.83 -15.19 0.72
C ASN A 232 4.51 -14.19 1.84
N TRP A 233 3.69 -14.61 2.80
CA TRP A 233 3.19 -13.77 3.89
C TRP A 233 4.29 -13.17 4.78
N ARG A 234 5.43 -13.86 4.90
CA ARG A 234 6.59 -13.33 5.62
C ARG A 234 7.25 -12.20 4.83
N ALA A 235 7.45 -12.38 3.52
CA ALA A 235 7.98 -11.32 2.66
C ALA A 235 7.04 -10.11 2.59
N LEU A 236 5.73 -10.34 2.54
CA LEU A 236 4.72 -9.28 2.62
C LEU A 236 4.84 -8.50 3.94
N SER A 237 4.95 -9.21 5.07
CA SER A 237 5.06 -8.57 6.39
C SER A 237 6.34 -7.81 6.58
N PHE A 238 7.45 -8.36 6.09
CA PHE A 238 8.74 -7.68 6.08
C PHE A 238 8.66 -6.38 5.26
N SER A 239 8.08 -6.45 4.06
CA SER A 239 7.92 -5.28 3.18
C SER A 239 7.03 -4.22 3.83
N PHE A 240 5.92 -4.64 4.44
CA PHE A 240 5.04 -3.74 5.18
C PHE A 240 5.75 -3.08 6.36
N PHE A 241 6.55 -3.84 7.13
CA PHE A 241 7.30 -3.29 8.27
C PHE A 241 8.33 -2.26 7.83
N VAL A 242 9.07 -2.53 6.76
CA VAL A 242 10.03 -1.57 6.20
C VAL A 242 9.32 -0.30 5.73
N LEU A 243 8.18 -0.43 5.04
CA LEU A 243 7.40 0.73 4.61
C LEU A 243 6.80 1.51 5.78
N LEU A 244 6.34 0.83 6.83
CA LEU A 244 5.86 1.50 8.03
C LEU A 244 6.99 2.28 8.71
N LEU A 245 8.21 1.72 8.77
CA LEU A 245 9.37 2.45 9.29
C LEU A 245 9.67 3.68 8.43
N VAL A 246 9.66 3.55 7.10
CA VAL A 246 9.85 4.67 6.18
C VAL A 246 8.75 5.71 6.37
N SER A 247 7.48 5.33 6.48
CA SER A 247 6.36 6.25 6.74
C SER A 247 6.52 6.98 8.08
N LEU A 248 6.92 6.28 9.15
CA LEU A 248 7.17 6.94 10.43
C LEU A 248 8.27 8.02 10.31
N LEU A 249 9.38 7.71 9.64
CA LEU A 249 10.45 8.68 9.41
C LEU A 249 10.00 9.80 8.48
N TRP A 250 9.42 9.47 7.34
CA TRP A 250 9.14 10.39 6.26
C TRP A 250 7.88 11.21 6.49
N GLU A 251 6.77 10.57 6.80
CA GLU A 251 5.45 11.20 6.87
C GLU A 251 5.20 11.77 8.28
N ALA A 252 5.42 10.96 9.32
CA ALA A 252 5.11 11.37 10.69
C ALA A 252 6.15 12.35 11.27
N THR A 253 7.46 12.16 11.02
CA THR A 253 8.49 13.05 11.59
C THR A 253 8.88 14.23 10.70
N LEU A 254 8.75 14.12 9.37
CA LEU A 254 9.15 15.19 8.45
C LEU A 254 7.94 15.84 7.77
N ALA A 255 7.20 15.12 6.94
CA ALA A 255 6.20 15.73 6.07
C ALA A 255 5.07 16.42 6.84
N SER A 256 4.50 15.75 7.85
CA SER A 256 3.40 16.30 8.64
C SER A 256 3.82 17.55 9.44
N PRO A 257 4.89 17.53 10.26
CA PRO A 257 5.32 18.72 11.01
C PRO A 257 5.69 19.92 10.12
N TYR A 258 6.34 19.67 8.98
CA TYR A 258 6.78 20.71 8.04
C TYR A 258 5.75 21.04 6.95
N ARG A 259 4.59 20.38 6.97
CA ARG A 259 3.42 20.64 6.13
C ARG A 259 3.73 20.58 4.63
N TRP A 260 4.49 19.58 4.19
CA TRP A 260 4.77 19.38 2.76
C TRP A 260 3.47 19.15 1.97
N TRP A 261 2.57 18.36 2.56
CA TRP A 261 1.16 18.32 2.23
C TRP A 261 0.33 18.32 3.53
N GLY A 262 -0.98 18.45 3.38
CA GLY A 262 -1.96 18.32 4.44
C GLY A 262 -3.22 17.63 3.93
N TYR A 263 -4.08 17.21 4.85
CA TYR A 263 -5.31 16.49 4.54
C TYR A 263 -6.52 17.41 4.71
N ARG A 264 -7.53 17.26 3.85
CA ARG A 264 -8.80 17.95 4.00
C ARG A 264 -9.67 17.22 5.00
N ASP A 265 -9.91 17.83 6.16
CA ASP A 265 -10.72 17.26 7.26
C ASP A 265 -12.12 16.82 6.80
N GLU A 266 -12.68 17.41 5.74
CA GLU A 266 -13.97 17.04 5.16
C GLU A 266 -13.94 15.64 4.53
N GLN A 267 -12.79 15.26 3.96
CA GLN A 267 -12.59 13.99 3.25
C GLN A 267 -12.03 12.88 4.15
N MET A 268 -11.55 13.22 5.34
CA MET A 268 -11.08 12.27 6.35
C MET A 268 -12.24 11.77 7.23
N LEU A 269 -12.03 10.65 7.90
CA LEU A 269 -12.94 10.01 8.85
C LEU A 269 -13.13 10.85 10.11
N GLY A 270 -12.17 11.72 10.44
CA GLY A 270 -12.15 12.54 11.65
C GLY A 270 -11.36 11.93 12.82
N LEU A 271 -10.61 10.85 12.57
CA LEU A 271 -9.71 10.21 13.53
C LEU A 271 -8.27 10.67 13.28
N TYR A 272 -7.67 11.33 14.27
CA TYR A 272 -6.36 11.94 14.13
C TYR A 272 -5.38 11.48 15.21
N ILE A 273 -4.11 11.37 14.84
CA ILE A 273 -3.01 11.05 15.73
C ILE A 273 -2.38 12.35 16.20
N TYR A 274 -2.69 12.73 17.45
CA TYR A 274 -2.29 14.03 18.00
C TYR A 274 -0.78 14.20 18.12
N ALA A 275 -0.07 13.09 18.36
CA ALA A 275 1.40 13.07 18.39
C ALA A 275 2.04 13.56 17.09
N TRP A 276 1.37 13.42 15.95
CA TRP A 276 1.96 13.63 14.63
C TRP A 276 1.29 14.80 13.91
N CYS A 277 1.11 15.90 14.64
CA CYS A 277 0.46 17.12 14.14
C CYS A 277 -0.95 16.86 13.60
N ARG A 278 -1.74 16.03 14.31
CA ARG A 278 -3.08 15.58 13.89
C ARG A 278 -3.07 14.85 12.54
N LEU A 279 -2.07 14.01 12.27
CA LEU A 279 -2.08 13.15 11.10
C LEU A 279 -3.33 12.24 11.09
N PRO A 280 -4.13 12.17 10.01
CA PRO A 280 -5.29 11.30 9.96
C PRO A 280 -4.88 9.83 9.96
N ILE A 281 -5.72 8.96 10.53
CA ILE A 281 -5.43 7.52 10.60
C ILE A 281 -5.32 6.88 9.20
N GLU A 282 -5.98 7.46 8.21
CA GLU A 282 -5.90 7.06 6.81
C GLU A 282 -4.48 7.11 6.25
N ALA A 283 -3.64 8.04 6.72
CA ALA A 283 -2.22 8.11 6.38
C ALA A 283 -1.45 6.86 6.82
N VAL A 284 -1.91 6.14 7.84
CA VAL A 284 -1.35 4.84 8.24
C VAL A 284 -1.97 3.70 7.45
N ILE A 285 -3.29 3.75 7.22
CA ILE A 285 -4.06 2.70 6.54
C ILE A 285 -3.63 2.56 5.08
N VAL A 286 -3.29 3.65 4.40
CA VAL A 286 -2.88 3.63 2.99
C VAL A 286 -1.68 2.72 2.76
N TRP A 287 -0.70 2.70 3.67
CA TRP A 287 0.48 1.86 3.55
C TRP A 287 0.14 0.37 3.64
N PHE A 288 -0.83 0.01 4.48
CA PHE A 288 -1.33 -1.36 4.54
C PHE A 288 -2.10 -1.71 3.26
N ALA A 289 -3.03 -0.84 2.85
CA ALA A 289 -3.87 -1.04 1.69
C ALA A 289 -3.05 -1.19 0.40
N VAL A 290 -2.09 -0.29 0.16
CA VAL A 290 -1.26 -0.28 -1.04
C VAL A 290 -0.31 -1.47 -1.07
N THR A 291 0.28 -1.85 0.07
CA THR A 291 1.16 -3.02 0.15
C THR A 291 0.39 -4.29 -0.19
N TYR A 292 -0.76 -4.46 0.45
CA TYR A 292 -1.61 -5.63 0.26
C TYR A 292 -2.14 -5.74 -1.18
N MET A 293 -2.67 -4.64 -1.71
CA MET A 293 -3.18 -4.58 -3.08
C MET A 293 -2.08 -4.88 -4.10
N THR A 294 -0.91 -4.24 -3.96
CA THR A 294 0.21 -4.39 -4.91
C THR A 294 0.68 -5.84 -4.96
N VAL A 295 0.80 -6.51 -3.81
CA VAL A 295 1.22 -7.92 -3.76
C VAL A 295 0.18 -8.85 -4.36
N ILE A 296 -1.12 -8.63 -4.10
CA ILE A 296 -2.19 -9.41 -4.75
C ILE A 296 -2.10 -9.27 -6.27
N VAL A 297 -2.02 -8.03 -6.76
CA VAL A 297 -1.93 -7.77 -8.21
C VAL A 297 -0.69 -8.42 -8.80
N TYR A 298 0.46 -8.33 -8.13
CA TYR A 298 1.70 -8.97 -8.56
C TYR A 298 1.60 -10.49 -8.67
N GLU A 299 1.08 -11.15 -7.62
CA GLU A 299 0.93 -12.61 -7.66
C GLU A 299 -0.08 -13.04 -8.72
N VAL A 300 -1.14 -12.28 -8.94
CA VAL A 300 -2.11 -12.56 -10.02
C VAL A 300 -1.47 -12.42 -11.40
N VAL A 301 -0.65 -11.38 -11.62
CA VAL A 301 0.09 -11.21 -12.87
C VAL A 301 1.06 -12.38 -13.09
N LYS A 302 1.72 -12.87 -12.05
CA LYS A 302 2.56 -14.07 -12.13
C LYS A 302 1.76 -15.34 -12.44
N ILE A 303 0.61 -15.56 -11.80
CA ILE A 303 -0.29 -16.68 -12.12
C ILE A 303 -0.70 -16.60 -13.58
N PHE A 304 -1.16 -15.43 -14.05
CA PHE A 304 -1.56 -15.22 -15.44
C PHE A 304 -0.43 -15.53 -16.43
N LEU A 305 0.80 -15.14 -16.09
CA LEU A 305 2.00 -15.47 -16.88
C LEU A 305 2.37 -16.96 -16.88
N ALA A 306 1.99 -17.71 -15.85
CA ALA A 306 2.37 -19.12 -15.66
C ALA A 306 1.33 -20.12 -16.20
N VAL A 307 0.05 -19.74 -16.22
CA VAL A 307 -1.07 -20.57 -16.68
C VAL A 307 -0.99 -20.85 -18.20
N GLU A 308 -0.41 -19.93 -18.99
CA GLU A 308 -0.18 -20.10 -20.45
C GLU A 308 -1.45 -20.47 -21.26
N ARG A 309 -2.65 -20.16 -20.76
CA ARG A 309 -3.95 -20.33 -21.44
C ARG A 309 -4.42 -19.01 -22.08
N PRO A 310 -5.36 -19.06 -23.06
CA PRO A 310 -6.01 -17.85 -23.58
C PRO A 310 -6.64 -17.01 -22.46
N SER A 311 -6.58 -15.68 -22.57
CA SER A 311 -6.94 -14.76 -21.47
C SER A 311 -8.35 -15.00 -20.90
N ARG A 312 -9.34 -15.31 -21.74
CA ARG A 312 -10.73 -15.56 -21.29
C ARG A 312 -10.86 -16.87 -20.51
N GLU A 313 -10.15 -17.90 -20.95
CA GLU A 313 -10.12 -19.20 -20.28
C GLU A 313 -9.36 -19.09 -18.95
N ALA A 314 -8.18 -18.44 -18.94
CA ALA A 314 -7.40 -18.23 -17.72
C ALA A 314 -8.17 -17.40 -16.67
N LEU A 315 -8.84 -16.32 -17.10
CA LEU A 315 -9.53 -15.42 -16.17
C LEU A 315 -10.85 -15.99 -15.65
N PHE A 316 -11.66 -16.59 -16.53
CA PHE A 316 -13.04 -16.95 -16.20
C PHE A 316 -13.35 -18.44 -16.28
N GLY A 317 -12.41 -19.27 -16.73
CA GLY A 317 -12.64 -20.70 -16.98
C GLY A 317 -13.54 -20.96 -18.20
N LEU A 318 -13.70 -19.96 -19.07
CA LEU A 318 -14.56 -20.01 -20.26
C LEU A 318 -13.75 -20.52 -21.46
N GLY A 319 -13.45 -21.82 -21.47
CA GLY A 319 -12.97 -22.52 -22.67
C GLY A 319 -14.15 -22.95 -23.54
N VAL A 320 -14.00 -22.86 -24.86
CA VAL A 320 -14.92 -23.50 -25.82
C VAL A 320 -14.88 -25.00 -25.53
N ARG A 321 -15.99 -25.55 -25.03
CA ARG A 321 -16.19 -27.00 -24.99
C ARG A 321 -16.32 -27.53 -26.40
#